data_AF-A0A1A7WTZ7-F1
#
_entry.id   AF-A0A1A7WTZ7-F1
#
_cell.length_a   1.000
_cell.length_b   1.000
_cell.length_c   1.000
_cell.angle_alpha   90.00
_cell.angle_beta   90.00
_cell.angle_gamma   90.00
#
_symmetry.space_group_name_H-M   'P 1'
#
loop_
_entity.id
_entity.type
_entity.pdbx_description
1 polymer ?
#
loop_
_entity_poly.entity_id
_entity_poly.type
_entity_poly.pdbx_seq_one_letter_code
_entity_poly.pdbx_strand_id
1 'polypeptide(L)'
;MSSVLRLSVRLLQLQRSVVSPDAEMPDELLYGRAGYLYALLYVNKEIGANTVDDGIITKVVTAMLESGKNMSAEQKKSDRCPLLYEWHKKQYIGAAHGLAGIYYMLMQPGSKVHPDQLSELVRPSIDYVRHKRFRSGNFPSSLSNESDRLVHWCHGAPGVIHVLLMAHRVFKEEKYLKEAVESAEVIWQRGLLRKGYGICHGTAGNAYSFLSLYNVTQEKKYLYRACKFAEWCLDYGTHGCRIPDRPYSLFEGMAGTIYYLSEMERPEASCFPAFEL
;
A
#
# COMPACT_ATOMS: atom_id res chain seq x y z
N MET A 1 -23.60 -15.13 20.06
CA MET A 1 -22.93 -14.49 18.91
C MET A 1 -21.42 -14.61 19.08
N SER A 2 -20.74 -15.29 18.15
CA SER A 2 -19.27 -15.38 18.13
C SER A 2 -18.63 -14.00 18.11
N SER A 3 -17.42 -13.87 18.65
CA SER A 3 -16.63 -12.63 18.64
C SER A 3 -16.49 -12.05 17.22
N VAL A 4 -16.35 -12.92 16.22
CA VAL A 4 -16.25 -12.59 14.79
C VAL A 4 -17.50 -11.87 14.29
N LEU A 5 -18.70 -12.39 14.55
CA LEU A 5 -19.95 -11.76 14.12
C LEU A 5 -20.14 -10.37 14.76
N ARG A 6 -19.72 -10.18 16.01
CA ARG A 6 -19.80 -8.86 16.68
C ARG A 6 -18.86 -7.84 16.03
N LEU A 7 -17.66 -8.26 15.63
CA LEU A 7 -16.70 -7.38 14.95
C LEU A 7 -17.19 -7.01 13.55
N SER A 8 -17.74 -7.97 12.79
CA SER A 8 -18.35 -7.70 11.49
C SER A 8 -19.48 -6.67 11.59
N VAL A 9 -20.38 -6.80 12.57
CA VAL A 9 -21.47 -5.82 12.78
C VAL A 9 -20.92 -4.43 13.08
N ARG A 10 -19.90 -4.31 13.93
CA ARG A 10 -19.26 -3.02 14.25
C ARG A 10 -18.59 -2.40 13.02
N LEU A 11 -17.96 -3.21 12.18
CA LEU A 11 -17.35 -2.74 10.92
C LEU A 11 -18.42 -2.12 10.02
N LEU A 12 -19.54 -2.81 9.80
CA LEU A 12 -20.62 -2.32 8.94
C LEU A 12 -21.28 -1.03 9.47
N GLN A 13 -21.31 -0.84 10.80
CA GLN A 13 -21.82 0.39 11.41
C GLN A 13 -21.00 1.64 11.05
N LEU A 14 -19.71 1.50 10.70
CA LEU A 14 -18.85 2.62 10.28
C LEU A 14 -19.18 3.13 8.88
N GLN A 15 -19.88 2.34 8.06
CA GLN A 15 -20.18 2.68 6.66
C GLN A 15 -20.78 4.09 6.55
N ARG A 16 -21.75 4.43 7.42
CA ARG A 16 -22.47 5.70 7.33
C ARG A 16 -21.53 6.91 7.45
N SER A 17 -20.57 6.87 8.37
CA SER A 17 -19.57 7.94 8.52
C SER A 17 -18.54 7.96 7.41
N VAL A 18 -18.23 6.79 6.81
CA VAL A 18 -17.23 6.68 5.74
C VAL A 18 -17.76 7.21 4.41
N VAL A 19 -19.02 6.94 4.07
CA VAL A 19 -19.59 7.33 2.76
C VAL A 19 -20.35 8.66 2.81
N SER A 20 -20.48 9.28 3.98
CA SER A 20 -21.16 10.57 4.11
C SER A 20 -20.42 11.66 3.33
N PRO A 21 -21.11 12.42 2.44
CA PRO A 21 -20.52 13.54 1.71
C PRO A 21 -20.07 14.68 2.63
N ASP A 22 -20.72 14.85 3.78
CA ASP A 22 -20.45 15.92 4.74
C ASP A 22 -19.30 15.59 5.72
N ALA A 23 -18.78 14.36 5.67
CA ALA A 23 -17.67 13.96 6.51
C ALA A 23 -16.35 14.41 5.89
N GLU A 24 -15.50 15.08 6.69
CA GLU A 24 -14.07 15.33 6.38
C GLU A 24 -13.24 14.03 6.40
N MET A 25 -13.79 12.94 5.87
CA MET A 25 -13.18 11.62 5.85
C MET A 25 -12.10 11.60 4.75
N PRO A 26 -10.83 11.34 5.09
CA PRO A 26 -9.79 11.20 4.08
C PRO A 26 -9.95 9.88 3.31
N ASP A 27 -9.22 9.72 2.22
CA ASP A 27 -9.28 8.50 1.40
C ASP A 27 -8.10 7.55 1.64
N GLU A 28 -7.08 7.97 2.37
CA GLU A 28 -5.85 7.19 2.56
C GLU A 28 -6.01 5.95 3.46
N LEU A 29 -4.95 5.16 3.58
CA LEU A 29 -5.05 3.80 4.11
C LEU A 29 -5.17 3.75 5.64
N LEU A 30 -4.57 4.67 6.39
CA LEU A 30 -4.48 4.53 7.84
C LEU A 30 -5.71 5.07 8.58
N TYR A 31 -6.34 6.11 8.05
CA TYR A 31 -7.48 6.81 8.66
C TYR A 31 -8.67 6.98 7.72
N GLY A 32 -8.53 6.61 6.44
CA GLY A 32 -9.49 6.93 5.40
C GLY A 32 -10.27 5.76 4.82
N ARG A 33 -10.98 6.07 3.73
CA ARG A 33 -11.85 5.13 3.01
C ARG A 33 -11.10 3.92 2.47
N ALA A 34 -9.85 4.05 2.04
CA ALA A 34 -9.04 2.91 1.58
C ALA A 34 -8.76 1.91 2.71
N GLY A 35 -8.50 2.38 3.93
CA GLY A 35 -8.33 1.51 5.10
C GLY A 35 -9.61 0.77 5.48
N TYR A 36 -10.75 1.46 5.40
CA TYR A 36 -12.05 0.82 5.60
C TYR A 36 -12.35 -0.22 4.51
N LEU A 37 -12.08 0.11 3.25
CA LEU A 37 -12.22 -0.81 2.12
C LEU A 37 -11.35 -2.06 2.33
N TYR A 38 -10.08 -1.90 2.71
CA TYR A 38 -9.22 -3.03 3.07
C TYR A 38 -9.89 -3.96 4.09
N ALA A 39 -10.44 -3.41 5.18
CA ALA A 39 -11.08 -4.21 6.22
C ALA A 39 -12.30 -5.00 5.70
N LEU A 40 -13.13 -4.41 4.83
CA LEU A 40 -14.26 -5.10 4.20
C LEU A 40 -13.78 -6.27 3.32
N LEU A 41 -12.77 -6.02 2.49
CA LEU A 41 -12.22 -7.02 1.59
C LEU A 41 -11.50 -8.14 2.34
N TYR A 42 -10.79 -7.81 3.41
CA TYR A 42 -10.14 -8.78 4.30
C TYR A 42 -11.16 -9.71 4.94
N VAL A 43 -12.28 -9.19 5.44
CA VAL A 43 -13.38 -10.02 5.98
C VAL A 43 -13.91 -10.99 4.93
N ASN A 44 -14.13 -10.51 3.70
CA ASN A 44 -14.56 -11.38 2.61
C ASN A 44 -13.53 -12.46 2.25
N LYS A 45 -12.23 -12.13 2.30
CA LYS A 45 -11.14 -13.09 2.05
C LYS A 45 -11.10 -14.18 3.11
N GLU A 46 -11.15 -13.82 4.39
CA GLU A 46 -10.91 -14.75 5.50
C GLU A 46 -12.14 -15.54 5.95
N ILE A 47 -13.33 -14.94 5.89
CA ILE A 47 -14.58 -15.59 6.36
C ILE A 47 -15.30 -16.29 5.20
N GLY A 48 -15.27 -15.69 4.02
CA GLY A 48 -15.92 -16.22 2.84
C GLY A 48 -16.42 -15.12 1.91
N ALA A 49 -16.36 -15.40 0.62
CA ALA A 49 -16.86 -14.51 -0.42
C ALA A 49 -18.32 -14.15 -0.13
N ASN A 50 -18.64 -12.85 -0.18
CA ASN A 50 -19.96 -12.26 0.09
C ASN A 50 -20.39 -12.19 1.57
N THR A 51 -19.45 -12.29 2.52
CA THR A 51 -19.74 -11.99 3.94
C THR A 51 -20.18 -10.53 4.13
N VAL A 52 -19.52 -9.62 3.40
CA VAL A 52 -19.89 -8.21 3.27
C VAL A 52 -20.65 -8.05 1.95
N ASP A 53 -21.80 -7.38 2.03
CA ASP A 53 -22.64 -7.03 0.88
C ASP A 53 -21.88 -6.17 -0.14
N ASP A 54 -22.01 -6.53 -1.42
CA ASP A 54 -21.36 -5.83 -2.52
C ASP A 54 -21.78 -4.37 -2.63
N GLY A 55 -23.05 -4.06 -2.32
CA GLY A 55 -23.55 -2.70 -2.32
C GLY A 55 -22.85 -1.81 -1.30
N ILE A 56 -22.33 -2.36 -0.21
CA ILE A 56 -21.50 -1.63 0.76
C ILE A 56 -20.14 -1.29 0.15
N ILE A 57 -19.49 -2.27 -0.47
CA ILE A 57 -18.19 -2.08 -1.14
C ILE A 57 -18.32 -1.05 -2.27
N THR A 58 -19.34 -1.19 -3.12
CA THR A 58 -19.62 -0.26 -4.22
C THR A 58 -19.79 1.17 -3.71
N LYS A 59 -20.54 1.39 -2.62
CA LYS A 59 -20.72 2.73 -2.05
C LYS A 59 -19.40 3.37 -1.58
N VAL A 60 -18.51 2.58 -0.96
CA VAL A 60 -17.19 3.08 -0.52
C VAL A 60 -16.32 3.44 -1.72
N VAL A 61 -16.28 2.56 -2.73
CA VAL A 61 -15.52 2.77 -3.95
C VAL A 61 -16.03 3.98 -4.73
N THR A 62 -17.35 4.14 -4.88
CA THR A 62 -17.95 5.32 -5.51
C THR A 62 -17.55 6.60 -4.78
N ALA A 63 -17.63 6.62 -3.44
CA ALA A 63 -17.21 7.78 -2.65
C ALA A 63 -15.72 8.13 -2.84
N MET A 64 -14.84 7.12 -2.90
CA MET A 64 -13.42 7.33 -3.18
C MET A 64 -13.20 7.92 -4.59
N LEU A 65 -13.85 7.37 -5.62
CA LEU A 65 -13.73 7.86 -6.99
C LEU A 65 -14.28 9.29 -7.14
N GLU A 66 -15.39 9.61 -6.50
CA GLU A 66 -15.97 10.97 -6.51
C GLU A 66 -15.08 11.97 -5.79
N SER A 67 -14.60 11.63 -4.59
CA SER A 67 -13.63 12.44 -3.84
C SER A 67 -12.38 12.73 -4.68
N GLY A 68 -11.81 11.69 -5.30
CA GLY A 68 -10.61 11.80 -6.13
C GLY A 68 -10.78 12.69 -7.36
N LYS A 69 -11.93 12.59 -8.05
CA LYS A 69 -12.28 13.45 -9.19
C LYS A 69 -12.44 14.91 -8.75
N ASN A 70 -13.13 15.15 -7.65
CA ASN A 70 -13.38 16.50 -7.13
C ASN A 70 -12.07 17.20 -6.78
N MET A 71 -11.21 16.54 -5.99
CA MET A 71 -9.89 17.08 -5.64
C MET A 71 -9.00 17.31 -6.87
N SER A 72 -9.06 16.41 -7.86
CA SER A 72 -8.32 16.61 -9.12
C SER A 72 -8.82 17.84 -9.89
N ALA A 73 -10.13 18.05 -9.96
CA ALA A 73 -10.74 19.22 -10.60
C ALA A 73 -10.41 20.52 -9.86
N GLU A 74 -10.52 20.55 -8.53
CA GLU A 74 -10.14 21.70 -7.69
C GLU A 74 -8.68 22.11 -7.90
N GLN A 75 -7.80 21.12 -8.05
CA GLN A 75 -6.37 21.33 -8.29
C GLN A 75 -6.03 21.59 -9.77
N LYS A 76 -7.03 21.59 -10.66
CA LYS A 76 -6.88 21.73 -12.12
C LYS A 76 -5.91 20.71 -12.70
N LYS A 77 -6.01 19.45 -12.25
CA LYS A 77 -5.14 18.33 -12.67
C LYS A 77 -5.89 17.23 -13.43
N SER A 78 -7.20 17.37 -13.69
CA SER A 78 -8.04 16.34 -14.31
C SER A 78 -7.43 15.72 -15.57
N ASP A 79 -6.86 16.53 -16.46
CA ASP A 79 -6.26 16.05 -17.72
C ASP A 79 -5.01 15.17 -17.52
N ARG A 80 -4.31 15.33 -16.39
CA ARG A 80 -3.03 14.65 -16.10
C ARG A 80 -3.18 13.54 -15.07
N CYS A 81 -4.11 13.69 -14.13
CA CYS A 81 -4.30 12.82 -12.98
C CYS A 81 -5.79 12.83 -12.59
N PRO A 82 -6.66 12.05 -13.26
CA PRO A 82 -8.11 12.10 -13.05
C PRO A 82 -8.56 11.89 -11.60
N LEU A 83 -7.79 11.12 -10.83
CA LEU A 83 -7.99 10.93 -9.40
C LEU A 83 -6.81 11.55 -8.65
N LEU A 84 -7.08 12.40 -7.67
CA LEU A 84 -6.06 12.99 -6.82
C LEU A 84 -6.57 13.04 -5.38
N TYR A 85 -5.68 12.87 -4.41
CA TYR A 85 -6.07 12.83 -3.00
C TYR A 85 -5.12 13.64 -2.15
N GLU A 86 -5.61 14.03 -0.99
CA GLU A 86 -4.87 14.81 -0.01
C GLU A 86 -5.15 14.30 1.41
N TRP A 87 -4.13 14.37 2.26
CA TRP A 87 -4.26 14.17 3.69
C TRP A 87 -3.38 15.21 4.39
N HIS A 88 -3.90 15.88 5.42
CA HIS A 88 -3.20 16.96 6.14
C HIS A 88 -2.53 18.00 5.20
N LYS A 89 -3.29 18.50 4.21
CA LYS A 89 -2.85 19.54 3.26
C LYS A 89 -1.67 19.13 2.38
N LYS A 90 -1.46 17.82 2.19
CA LYS A 90 -0.40 17.25 1.37
C LYS A 90 -0.92 16.14 0.46
N GLN A 91 -0.52 16.23 -0.81
CA GLN A 91 -0.72 15.18 -1.81
C GLN A 91 0.38 14.12 -1.65
N TYR A 92 0.20 13.22 -0.68
CA TYR A 92 1.15 12.14 -0.38
C TYR A 92 1.21 11.11 -1.51
N ILE A 93 2.38 10.54 -1.76
CA ILE A 93 2.57 9.54 -2.83
C ILE A 93 2.53 8.10 -2.31
N GLY A 94 3.13 7.84 -1.14
CA GLY A 94 3.37 6.49 -0.64
C GLY A 94 2.13 5.70 -0.23
N ALA A 95 2.33 4.46 0.23
CA ALA A 95 1.25 3.50 0.48
C ALA A 95 0.39 3.84 1.71
N ALA A 96 0.96 4.43 2.76
CA ALA A 96 0.22 4.69 3.99
C ALA A 96 -0.81 5.83 3.82
N HIS A 97 -0.34 7.01 3.42
CA HIS A 97 -1.14 8.23 3.42
C HIS A 97 -1.50 8.76 2.02
N GLY A 98 -1.13 8.02 0.97
CA GLY A 98 -0.98 8.61 -0.36
C GLY A 98 -1.59 7.82 -1.50
N LEU A 99 -1.35 8.36 -2.68
CA LEU A 99 -1.92 7.90 -3.95
C LEU A 99 -1.66 6.41 -4.21
N ALA A 100 -0.47 5.89 -3.90
CA ALA A 100 -0.12 4.49 -4.13
C ALA A 100 -1.04 3.53 -3.36
N GLY A 101 -1.32 3.80 -2.08
CA GLY A 101 -2.18 2.94 -1.26
C GLY A 101 -3.63 2.96 -1.74
N ILE A 102 -4.12 4.15 -2.09
CA ILE A 102 -5.49 4.35 -2.58
C ILE A 102 -5.70 3.61 -3.91
N TYR A 103 -4.80 3.81 -4.88
CA TYR A 103 -4.90 3.14 -6.18
C TYR A 103 -4.72 1.62 -6.06
N TYR A 104 -3.83 1.17 -5.18
CA TYR A 104 -3.66 -0.26 -4.91
C TYR A 104 -4.98 -0.88 -4.41
N MET A 105 -5.68 -0.22 -3.47
CA MET A 105 -6.98 -0.67 -2.99
C MET A 105 -8.08 -0.61 -4.07
N LEU A 106 -8.14 0.45 -4.87
CA LEU A 106 -9.11 0.54 -5.99
C LEU A 106 -8.93 -0.57 -7.03
N MET A 107 -7.69 -1.04 -7.23
CA MET A 107 -7.39 -2.13 -8.17
C MET A 107 -7.60 -3.54 -7.60
N GLN A 108 -7.89 -3.69 -6.31
CA GLN A 108 -8.18 -5.00 -5.74
C GLN A 108 -9.39 -5.63 -6.45
N PRO A 109 -9.34 -6.93 -6.83
CA PRO A 109 -10.47 -7.59 -7.48
C PRO A 109 -11.78 -7.47 -6.69
N GLY A 110 -11.67 -7.55 -5.35
CA GLY A 110 -12.81 -7.40 -4.45
C GLY A 110 -13.43 -6.00 -4.42
N SER A 111 -12.71 -4.96 -4.87
CA SER A 111 -13.24 -3.59 -4.99
C SER A 111 -14.23 -3.43 -6.13
N LYS A 112 -14.24 -4.36 -7.10
CA LYS A 112 -15.23 -4.42 -8.20
C LYS A 112 -15.38 -3.09 -8.96
N VAL A 113 -14.29 -2.32 -9.10
CA VAL A 113 -14.27 -1.11 -9.95
C VAL A 113 -14.49 -1.52 -11.40
N HIS A 114 -15.36 -0.80 -12.11
CA HIS A 114 -15.65 -1.11 -13.51
C HIS A 114 -14.37 -1.01 -14.38
N PRO A 115 -14.16 -1.91 -15.36
CA PRO A 115 -12.98 -1.86 -16.23
C PRO A 115 -12.75 -0.50 -16.89
N ASP A 116 -13.81 0.18 -17.32
CA ASP A 116 -13.70 1.53 -17.91
C ASP A 116 -13.16 2.53 -16.88
N GLN A 117 -13.68 2.54 -15.64
CA GLN A 117 -13.17 3.40 -14.57
C GLN A 117 -11.71 3.07 -14.22
N LEU A 118 -11.32 1.79 -14.23
CA LEU A 118 -9.92 1.41 -14.04
C LEU A 118 -9.04 1.99 -15.15
N SER A 119 -9.46 1.88 -16.41
CA SER A 119 -8.67 2.30 -17.57
C SER A 119 -8.63 3.82 -17.80
N GLU A 120 -9.72 4.53 -17.47
CA GLU A 120 -9.91 5.96 -17.72
C GLU A 120 -9.57 6.82 -16.50
N LEU A 121 -9.72 6.31 -15.28
CA LEU A 121 -9.47 7.08 -14.05
C LEU A 121 -8.22 6.60 -13.32
N VAL A 122 -8.16 5.30 -12.98
CA VAL A 122 -7.10 4.77 -12.10
C VAL A 122 -5.76 4.68 -12.83
N ARG A 123 -5.74 4.09 -14.03
CA ARG A 123 -4.54 3.92 -14.86
C ARG A 123 -3.77 5.23 -15.13
N PRO A 124 -4.39 6.30 -15.70
CA PRO A 124 -3.68 7.56 -15.92
C PRO A 124 -3.22 8.22 -14.61
N SER A 125 -3.92 7.99 -13.50
CA SER A 125 -3.53 8.52 -12.18
C SER A 125 -2.31 7.79 -11.60
N ILE A 126 -2.16 6.48 -11.85
CA ILE A 126 -0.93 5.73 -11.55
C ILE A 126 0.20 6.21 -12.45
N ASP A 127 -0.06 6.41 -13.75
CA ASP A 127 0.92 6.98 -14.68
C ASP A 127 1.40 8.35 -14.21
N TYR A 128 0.52 9.20 -13.66
CA TYR A 128 0.94 10.45 -13.04
C TYR A 128 1.94 10.25 -11.89
N VAL A 129 1.70 9.28 -11.00
CA VAL A 129 2.61 8.94 -9.88
C VAL A 129 3.97 8.45 -10.38
N ARG A 130 3.98 7.59 -11.40
CA ARG A 130 5.22 7.06 -12.03
C ARG A 130 6.16 8.17 -12.48
N HIS A 131 5.60 9.23 -13.07
CA HIS A 131 6.35 10.40 -13.53
C HIS A 131 6.86 11.32 -12.40
N LYS A 132 6.61 11.01 -11.12
CA LYS A 132 7.13 11.75 -9.95
C LYS A 132 8.38 11.13 -9.33
N ARG A 133 8.82 10.01 -9.86
CA ARG A 133 10.05 9.31 -9.49
C ARG A 133 11.28 10.24 -9.57
N PHE A 134 12.15 10.14 -8.58
CA PHE A 134 13.47 10.78 -8.58
C PHE A 134 14.43 10.10 -9.55
N ARG A 135 15.53 10.78 -9.91
CA ARG A 135 16.60 10.19 -10.73
C ARG A 135 17.18 8.89 -10.14
N SER A 136 17.14 8.72 -8.82
CA SER A 136 17.59 7.49 -8.15
C SER A 136 16.69 6.29 -8.40
N GLY A 137 15.46 6.50 -8.89
CA GLY A 137 14.40 5.49 -8.95
C GLY A 137 13.46 5.49 -7.74
N ASN A 138 13.77 6.22 -6.67
CA ASN A 138 12.90 6.35 -5.50
C ASN A 138 11.73 7.31 -5.75
N PHE A 139 10.80 7.40 -4.80
CA PHE A 139 9.64 8.28 -4.87
C PHE A 139 9.64 9.34 -3.75
N PRO A 140 9.12 10.55 -4.02
CA PRO A 140 8.91 11.55 -2.99
C PRO A 140 7.91 11.09 -1.94
N SER A 141 7.94 11.69 -0.75
CA SER A 141 6.87 11.45 0.24
C SER A 141 5.54 12.05 -0.20
N SER A 142 5.58 13.21 -0.87
CA SER A 142 4.44 13.98 -1.36
C SER A 142 4.84 14.77 -2.61
N LEU A 143 3.87 15.19 -3.43
CA LEU A 143 4.13 15.86 -4.71
C LEU A 143 4.97 17.16 -4.61
N SER A 144 4.97 17.82 -3.46
CA SER A 144 5.75 19.03 -3.19
C SER A 144 7.11 18.78 -2.51
N ASN A 145 7.44 17.53 -2.17
CA ASN A 145 8.70 17.21 -1.51
C ASN A 145 9.77 16.86 -2.54
N GLU A 146 10.92 17.52 -2.48
CA GLU A 146 12.05 17.26 -3.38
C GLU A 146 13.15 16.41 -2.72
N SER A 147 12.97 16.02 -1.46
CA SER A 147 13.96 15.24 -0.69
C SER A 147 13.87 13.74 -0.98
N ASP A 148 14.89 13.21 -1.66
CA ASP A 148 15.07 11.78 -1.90
C ASP A 148 15.75 11.07 -0.73
N ARG A 149 15.03 10.94 0.39
CA ARG A 149 15.58 10.34 1.62
C ARG A 149 14.85 9.09 2.07
N LEU A 150 13.53 9.08 1.98
CA LEU A 150 12.70 8.04 2.61
C LEU A 150 12.63 6.80 1.70
N VAL A 151 13.04 5.66 2.23
CA VAL A 151 12.93 4.34 1.58
C VAL A 151 12.13 3.47 2.53
N HIS A 152 10.84 3.80 2.67
CA HIS A 152 9.91 3.17 3.61
C HIS A 152 8.66 2.69 2.87
N TRP A 153 7.93 1.74 3.44
CA TRP A 153 6.59 1.39 2.94
C TRP A 153 5.64 2.60 2.99
N CYS A 154 5.64 3.35 4.09
CA CYS A 154 4.76 4.52 4.20
C CYS A 154 5.08 5.62 3.17
N HIS A 155 6.37 5.80 2.84
CA HIS A 155 6.86 6.82 1.91
C HIS A 155 8.13 6.36 1.18
N GLY A 156 8.02 6.18 -0.14
CA GLY A 156 9.13 5.83 -1.03
C GLY A 156 8.85 4.58 -1.86
N ALA A 157 9.89 4.11 -2.55
CA ALA A 157 9.86 2.91 -3.40
C ALA A 157 9.25 1.67 -2.73
N PRO A 158 9.51 1.34 -1.45
CA PRO A 158 8.93 0.15 -0.83
C PRO A 158 7.40 0.15 -0.76
N GLY A 159 6.75 1.32 -0.70
CA GLY A 159 5.30 1.40 -0.76
C GLY A 159 4.76 1.42 -2.20
N VAL A 160 5.47 2.12 -3.10
CA VAL A 160 5.01 2.32 -4.49
C VAL A 160 5.14 1.04 -5.32
N ILE A 161 6.11 0.18 -5.03
CA ILE A 161 6.30 -1.07 -5.78
C ILE A 161 5.03 -1.94 -5.80
N HIS A 162 4.25 -1.98 -4.72
CA HIS A 162 3.03 -2.79 -4.64
C HIS A 162 1.95 -2.31 -5.63
N VAL A 163 1.77 -1.00 -5.77
CA VAL A 163 0.82 -0.45 -6.77
C VAL A 163 1.30 -0.69 -8.20
N LEU A 164 2.62 -0.65 -8.45
CA LEU A 164 3.17 -0.99 -9.76
C LEU A 164 2.94 -2.47 -10.11
N LEU A 165 3.17 -3.38 -9.17
CA LEU A 165 2.91 -4.81 -9.38
C LEU A 165 1.42 -5.09 -9.59
N MET A 166 0.54 -4.43 -8.84
CA MET A 166 -0.90 -4.55 -9.05
C MET A 166 -1.32 -3.99 -10.42
N ALA A 167 -0.79 -2.83 -10.82
CA ALA A 167 -1.04 -2.24 -12.13
C ALA A 167 -0.57 -3.15 -13.27
N HIS A 168 0.60 -3.79 -13.14
CA HIS A 168 1.05 -4.80 -14.08
C HIS A 168 0.06 -5.98 -14.17
N ARG A 169 -0.42 -6.49 -13.03
CA ARG A 169 -1.40 -7.59 -13.01
C ARG A 169 -2.73 -7.21 -13.67
N VAL A 170 -3.23 -6.00 -13.43
CA VAL A 170 -4.54 -5.52 -13.93
C VAL A 170 -4.47 -5.09 -15.39
N PHE A 171 -3.50 -4.27 -15.76
CA PHE A 171 -3.42 -3.65 -17.10
C PHE A 171 -2.54 -4.42 -18.09
N LYS A 172 -1.74 -5.39 -17.62
CA LYS A 172 -0.82 -6.20 -18.44
C LYS A 172 0.19 -5.37 -19.24
N GLU A 173 0.59 -4.22 -18.72
CA GLU A 173 1.60 -3.36 -19.34
C GLU A 173 2.98 -3.55 -18.66
N GLU A 174 4.00 -3.88 -19.46
CA GLU A 174 5.37 -4.16 -18.99
C GLU A 174 6.05 -2.97 -18.29
N LYS A 175 5.63 -1.74 -18.62
CA LYS A 175 6.17 -0.51 -18.04
C LYS A 175 6.09 -0.50 -16.51
N TYR A 176 5.03 -1.07 -15.94
CA TYR A 176 4.84 -1.14 -14.49
C TYR A 176 5.79 -2.13 -13.83
N LEU A 177 5.96 -3.31 -14.43
CA LEU A 177 6.88 -4.34 -13.93
C LEU A 177 8.33 -3.84 -13.99
N LYS A 178 8.72 -3.20 -15.10
CA LYS A 178 10.06 -2.59 -15.24
C LYS A 178 10.35 -1.60 -14.12
N GLU A 179 9.42 -0.71 -13.80
CA GLU A 179 9.61 0.26 -12.72
C GLU A 179 9.55 -0.36 -11.32
N ALA A 180 8.82 -1.46 -11.15
CA ALA A 180 8.85 -2.24 -9.92
C ALA A 180 10.24 -2.87 -9.71
N VAL A 181 10.87 -3.39 -10.76
CA VAL A 181 12.26 -3.88 -10.73
C VAL A 181 13.24 -2.75 -10.39
N GLU A 182 13.09 -1.58 -11.01
CA GLU A 182 13.92 -0.40 -10.69
C GLU A 182 13.74 0.06 -9.23
N SER A 183 12.51 0.01 -8.72
CA SER A 183 12.21 0.26 -7.30
C SER A 183 12.91 -0.75 -6.39
N ALA A 184 12.90 -2.04 -6.75
CA ALA A 184 13.61 -3.07 -5.99
C ALA A 184 15.13 -2.86 -5.96
N GLU A 185 15.74 -2.29 -7.00
CA GLU A 185 17.16 -1.93 -6.97
C GLU A 185 17.46 -0.80 -5.95
N VAL A 186 16.58 0.20 -5.84
CA VAL A 186 16.67 1.24 -4.80
C VAL A 186 16.61 0.62 -3.41
N ILE A 187 15.65 -0.26 -3.20
CA ILE A 187 15.42 -0.93 -1.91
C ILE A 187 16.61 -1.81 -1.56
N TRP A 188 17.20 -2.50 -2.54
CA TRP A 188 18.39 -3.31 -2.33
C TRP A 188 19.58 -2.46 -1.85
N GLN A 189 19.78 -1.29 -2.45
CA GLN A 189 20.91 -0.41 -2.12
C GLN A 189 20.71 0.39 -0.83
N ARG A 190 19.47 0.75 -0.47
CA ARG A 190 19.16 1.76 0.56
C ARG A 190 18.15 1.29 1.62
N GLY A 191 17.65 0.07 1.51
CA GLY A 191 16.51 -0.45 2.29
C GLY A 191 16.86 -1.08 3.63
N LEU A 192 18.15 -1.23 3.97
CA LEU A 192 18.59 -1.58 5.34
C LEU A 192 18.59 -0.30 6.20
N LEU A 193 17.59 -0.15 7.06
CA LEU A 193 17.32 1.13 7.71
C LEU A 193 17.90 1.20 9.12
N ARG A 194 18.69 2.26 9.38
CA ARG A 194 19.07 2.63 10.76
C ARG A 194 17.87 3.09 11.62
N LYS A 195 16.71 3.31 10.99
CA LYS A 195 15.46 3.67 11.70
C LYS A 195 14.94 2.51 12.54
N GLY A 196 15.16 1.25 12.12
CA GLY A 196 14.69 0.06 12.81
C GLY A 196 14.31 -1.07 11.86
N TYR A 197 13.71 -2.12 12.41
CA TYR A 197 13.42 -3.37 11.70
C TYR A 197 11.93 -3.59 11.44
N GLY A 198 11.05 -2.68 11.87
CA GLY A 198 9.60 -2.81 11.76
C GLY A 198 9.06 -2.79 10.31
N ILE A 199 7.73 -2.77 10.19
CA ILE A 199 7.03 -2.93 8.91
C ILE A 199 6.74 -1.59 8.21
N CYS A 200 6.33 -0.56 8.94
CA CYS A 200 5.95 0.73 8.34
C CYS A 200 7.12 1.44 7.65
N HIS A 201 8.29 1.38 8.29
CA HIS A 201 9.51 2.10 7.91
C HIS A 201 10.76 1.45 8.52
N GLY A 202 10.84 0.13 8.42
CA GLY A 202 11.98 -0.67 8.86
C GLY A 202 12.40 -1.69 7.80
N THR A 203 13.51 -2.39 8.07
CA THR A 203 14.07 -3.38 7.14
C THR A 203 13.08 -4.50 6.79
N ALA A 204 12.30 -5.02 7.74
CA ALA A 204 11.34 -6.09 7.46
C ALA A 204 10.26 -5.63 6.47
N GLY A 205 9.70 -4.43 6.66
CA GLY A 205 8.73 -3.87 5.73
C GLY A 205 9.27 -3.69 4.31
N ASN A 206 10.53 -3.27 4.20
CA ASN A 206 11.19 -3.14 2.90
C ASN A 206 11.44 -4.49 2.23
N ALA A 207 11.60 -5.57 2.99
CA ALA A 207 11.85 -6.90 2.44
C ALA A 207 10.63 -7.48 1.73
N TYR A 208 9.41 -7.13 2.17
CA TYR A 208 8.17 -7.48 1.49
C TYR A 208 8.14 -7.04 0.03
N SER A 209 8.78 -5.92 -0.32
CA SER A 209 8.90 -5.49 -1.71
C SER A 209 9.58 -6.55 -2.59
N PHE A 210 10.55 -7.29 -2.07
CA PHE A 210 11.19 -8.38 -2.80
C PHE A 210 10.31 -9.62 -2.85
N LEU A 211 9.56 -9.92 -1.78
CA LEU A 211 8.61 -11.03 -1.75
C LEU A 211 7.46 -10.81 -2.76
N SER A 212 6.85 -9.63 -2.78
CA SER A 212 5.80 -9.29 -3.74
C SER A 212 6.31 -9.35 -5.19
N LEU A 213 7.54 -8.88 -5.44
CA LEU A 213 8.15 -8.96 -6.76
C LEU A 213 8.49 -10.40 -7.16
N TYR A 214 9.02 -11.21 -6.22
CA TYR A 214 9.25 -12.64 -6.42
C TYR A 214 7.95 -13.37 -6.77
N ASN A 215 6.85 -13.09 -6.07
CA ASN A 215 5.56 -13.72 -6.33
C ASN A 215 5.03 -13.40 -7.74
N VAL A 216 5.40 -12.26 -8.31
CA VAL A 216 5.05 -11.89 -9.70
C VAL A 216 6.00 -12.51 -10.72
N THR A 217 7.32 -12.44 -10.51
CA THR A 217 8.30 -12.80 -11.54
C THR A 217 8.82 -14.23 -11.44
N GLN A 218 8.69 -14.85 -10.26
CA GLN A 218 9.29 -16.13 -9.90
C GLN A 218 10.84 -16.14 -10.00
N GLU A 219 11.47 -14.97 -10.10
CA GLU A 219 12.92 -14.85 -10.16
C GLU A 219 13.55 -15.02 -8.77
N LYS A 220 14.31 -16.11 -8.59
CA LYS A 220 14.98 -16.45 -7.33
C LYS A 220 15.90 -15.36 -6.78
N LYS A 221 16.37 -14.43 -7.62
CA LYS A 221 17.14 -13.24 -7.21
C LYS A 221 16.38 -12.43 -6.14
N TYR A 222 15.07 -12.25 -6.29
CA TYR A 222 14.29 -11.45 -5.34
C TYR A 222 14.02 -12.20 -4.04
N LEU A 223 13.75 -13.51 -4.11
CA LEU A 223 13.69 -14.36 -2.92
C LEU A 223 15.02 -14.31 -2.13
N TYR A 224 16.15 -14.40 -2.83
CA TYR A 224 17.47 -14.26 -2.19
C TYR A 224 17.64 -12.91 -1.48
N ARG A 225 17.17 -11.79 -2.08
CA ARG A 225 17.23 -10.47 -1.45
C ARG A 225 16.36 -10.39 -0.19
N ALA A 226 15.17 -10.98 -0.22
CA ALA A 226 14.34 -11.14 0.99
C ALA A 226 15.10 -11.91 2.06
N CYS A 227 15.68 -13.07 1.76
CA CYS A 227 16.50 -13.84 2.70
C CYS A 227 17.65 -13.01 3.30
N LYS A 228 18.33 -12.17 2.51
CA LYS A 228 19.38 -11.28 3.02
C LYS A 228 18.87 -10.18 3.95
N PHE A 229 17.66 -9.69 3.73
CA PHE A 229 17.00 -8.77 4.66
C PHE A 229 16.52 -9.50 5.93
N ALA A 230 16.15 -10.79 5.82
CA ALA A 230 15.85 -11.63 6.97
C ALA A 230 17.09 -11.89 7.83
N GLU A 231 18.25 -12.19 7.20
CA GLU A 231 19.54 -12.32 7.89
C GLU A 231 19.87 -11.06 8.71
N TRP A 232 19.71 -9.88 8.11
CA TRP A 232 19.85 -8.61 8.85
C TRP A 232 18.90 -8.50 10.04
N CYS A 233 17.67 -8.98 9.91
CA CYS A 233 16.67 -8.97 10.98
C CYS A 233 16.93 -10.02 12.06
N LEU A 234 17.62 -11.12 11.76
CA LEU A 234 18.02 -12.14 12.75
C LEU A 234 19.07 -11.58 13.72
N ASP A 235 19.92 -10.68 13.24
CA ASP A 235 20.86 -9.90 14.07
C ASP A 235 20.18 -8.70 14.77
N TYR A 236 18.91 -8.85 15.18
CA TYR A 236 18.09 -7.78 15.74
C TYR A 236 18.78 -7.08 16.92
N GLY A 237 18.84 -5.75 16.86
CA GLY A 237 19.39 -4.92 17.94
C GLY A 237 20.91 -4.77 17.91
N THR A 238 21.63 -5.44 17.01
CA THR A 238 23.10 -5.36 16.93
C THR A 238 23.61 -4.20 16.06
N HIS A 239 22.75 -3.61 15.22
CA HIS A 239 23.15 -2.60 14.21
C HIS A 239 23.07 -1.13 14.68
N GLY A 240 22.86 -0.88 15.98
CA GLY A 240 22.73 0.48 16.52
C GLY A 240 21.48 1.24 16.03
N CYS A 241 20.42 0.51 15.65
CA CYS A 241 19.15 1.11 15.26
C CYS A 241 18.44 1.76 16.45
N ARG A 242 17.57 2.73 16.16
CA ARG A 242 16.72 3.37 17.18
C ARG A 242 15.69 2.38 17.73
N ILE A 243 15.32 2.56 19.00
CA ILE A 243 14.17 1.87 19.60
C ILE A 243 12.88 2.54 19.08
N PRO A 244 11.91 1.78 18.53
CA PRO A 244 10.63 2.34 18.07
C PRO A 244 9.79 2.89 19.22
N ASP A 245 8.86 3.80 18.93
CA ASP A 245 7.96 4.39 19.95
C ASP A 245 7.05 3.33 20.57
N ARG A 246 6.61 2.34 19.77
CA ARG A 246 5.90 1.14 20.24
C ARG A 246 6.73 -0.12 19.93
N PRO A 247 7.72 -0.49 20.77
CA PRO A 247 8.73 -1.51 20.47
C PRO A 247 8.20 -2.91 20.15
N TYR A 248 6.98 -3.23 20.57
CA TYR A 248 6.36 -4.55 20.38
C TYR A 248 5.15 -4.53 19.43
N SER A 249 4.85 -3.39 18.82
CA SER A 249 3.71 -3.27 17.89
C SER A 249 3.98 -3.94 16.54
N LEU A 250 2.91 -4.21 15.79
CA LEU A 250 3.00 -4.80 14.45
C LEU A 250 3.71 -3.88 13.45
N PHE A 251 3.36 -2.59 13.41
CA PHE A 251 3.85 -1.71 12.36
C PHE A 251 5.20 -1.05 12.66
N GLU A 252 5.56 -0.84 13.92
CA GLU A 252 6.84 -0.19 14.28
C GLU A 252 7.83 -1.14 14.92
N GLY A 253 7.33 -2.16 15.62
CA GLY A 253 8.09 -2.96 16.56
C GLY A 253 8.36 -4.39 16.13
N MET A 254 8.78 -5.17 17.13
CA MET A 254 9.23 -6.54 17.01
C MET A 254 8.17 -7.49 16.43
N ALA A 255 6.88 -7.28 16.71
CA ALA A 255 5.82 -8.13 16.17
C ALA A 255 5.80 -8.11 14.63
N GLY A 256 6.09 -6.96 14.02
CA GLY A 256 6.23 -6.85 12.56
C GLY A 256 7.43 -7.61 12.01
N THR A 257 8.57 -7.50 12.68
CA THR A 257 9.78 -8.26 12.28
C THR A 257 9.55 -9.77 12.41
N ILE A 258 8.91 -10.23 13.50
CA ILE A 258 8.53 -11.64 13.69
C ILE A 258 7.57 -12.08 12.59
N TYR A 259 6.56 -11.27 12.27
CA TYR A 259 5.59 -11.58 11.22
C TYR A 259 6.29 -11.82 9.88
N TYR A 260 7.17 -10.89 9.47
CA TYR A 260 8.02 -11.06 8.29
C TYR A 260 8.86 -12.35 8.31
N LEU A 261 9.57 -12.61 9.41
CA LEU A 261 10.42 -13.79 9.53
C LEU A 261 9.61 -15.09 9.44
N SER A 262 8.38 -15.10 9.97
CA SER A 262 7.49 -16.27 9.87
C SER A 262 7.05 -16.54 8.43
N GLU A 263 6.82 -15.49 7.62
CA GLU A 263 6.43 -15.66 6.22
C GLU A 263 7.58 -16.17 5.33
N MET A 264 8.84 -16.07 5.78
CA MET A 264 9.98 -16.67 5.08
C MET A 264 9.93 -18.21 5.04
N GLU A 265 9.11 -18.85 5.89
CA GLU A 265 8.86 -20.29 5.82
C GLU A 265 8.11 -20.68 4.53
N ARG A 266 7.20 -19.82 4.06
CA ARG A 266 6.39 -20.02 2.84
C ARG A 266 6.32 -18.74 2.01
N PRO A 267 7.44 -18.33 1.38
CA PRO A 267 7.54 -17.05 0.69
C PRO A 267 6.50 -16.84 -0.41
N GLU A 268 6.07 -17.92 -1.08
CA GLU A 268 5.06 -17.89 -2.13
C GLU A 268 3.65 -17.49 -1.63
N ALA A 269 3.39 -17.65 -0.34
CA ALA A 269 2.13 -17.29 0.30
C ALA A 269 2.21 -15.95 1.06
N SER A 270 3.38 -15.29 1.05
CA SER A 270 3.59 -14.05 1.80
C SER A 270 2.71 -12.90 1.33
N CYS A 271 2.28 -12.07 2.28
CA CYS A 271 1.47 -10.89 2.05
C CYS A 271 1.86 -9.80 3.05
N PHE A 272 2.18 -8.58 2.58
CA PHE A 272 2.41 -7.45 3.47
C PHE A 272 1.20 -7.26 4.40
N PRO A 273 1.38 -7.32 5.73
CA PRO A 273 0.27 -7.38 6.67
C PRO A 273 -0.54 -6.08 6.68
N ALA A 274 -1.87 -6.21 6.76
CA ALA A 274 -2.80 -5.08 6.77
C ALA A 274 -2.69 -4.16 5.52
N PHE A 275 -2.24 -4.70 4.38
CA PHE A 275 -2.18 -3.99 3.12
C PHE A 275 -2.41 -4.89 1.90
N GLU A 276 -1.62 -5.95 1.72
CA GLU A 276 -1.84 -6.91 0.62
C GLU A 276 -2.97 -7.90 0.96
N LEU A 277 -3.69 -8.33 -0.08
CA LEU A 277 -4.82 -9.27 -0.05
C LEU A 277 -4.61 -10.38 -1.09
#